data_AF-A0AB74UZH8-F1
#
_entry.id   AF-A0AB74UZH8-F1
#
_cell.length_a   1.000
_cell.length_b   1.000
_cell.length_c   1.000
_cell.angle_alpha   90.00
_cell.angle_beta   90.00
_cell.angle_gamma   90.00
#
_symmetry.space_group_name_H-M   'P 1'
#
loop_
_entity.id
_entity.type
_entity.pdbx_description
1 polymer ?
#
loop_
_entity_poly.entity_id
_entity_poly.type
_entity_poly.pdbx_seq_one_letter_code
_entity_poly.pdbx_strand_id
1 'polypeptide(L)'
;MNAPRTIAQYLDQLRAALRGADPALIQDALYDAEEHLRAELYERPGRDEAAMLEQVVQSYGAPDEVAEIYRDQEIKVQRAIRPPPAPPRRSLAGRFFGVATDLHTWGALFYILLGSATGIAYFTLAVGGIALSAGLSVLIIGLPFIVLFIGSMRGLSLLEGRIVEALLGVRMPRRPPYPQRGVPLLGRIGAMFTDPRTWTTLFYMVLMLPLGIVYFILTAVLLAVALGLLGLPVLMLFGHDWLQGLYVDHTILLDWGSGPHVPGWAEVLAMFLFGAGLLFATLHLVRGIGRLHGAMAKHLLVRGTTRGAS
;
A
#
# COMPACT_ATOMS: atom_id res chain seq x y z
N MET A 1 -12.80 -19.53 -29.62
CA MET A 1 -12.13 -18.23 -29.85
C MET A 1 -11.11 -18.40 -30.97
N ASN A 2 -10.80 -17.36 -31.73
CA ASN A 2 -9.79 -17.44 -32.78
C ASN A 2 -8.39 -17.56 -32.17
N ALA A 3 -7.55 -18.43 -32.75
CA ALA A 3 -6.17 -18.57 -32.33
C ALA A 3 -5.44 -17.22 -32.46
N PRO A 4 -4.73 -16.75 -31.40
CA PRO A 4 -4.02 -15.49 -31.44
C PRO A 4 -2.86 -15.55 -32.43
N ARG A 5 -2.78 -14.56 -33.32
CA ARG A 5 -1.73 -14.48 -34.36
C ARG A 5 -0.57 -13.57 -33.98
N THR A 6 -0.75 -12.75 -32.95
CA THR A 6 0.30 -11.87 -32.41
C THR A 6 0.32 -11.94 -30.88
N ILE A 7 1.47 -11.61 -30.28
CA ILE A 7 1.60 -11.56 -28.81
C ILE A 7 0.57 -10.58 -28.22
N ALA A 8 0.33 -9.46 -28.90
CA ALA A 8 -0.68 -8.48 -28.46
C ALA A 8 -2.09 -9.09 -28.40
N GLN A 9 -2.49 -9.86 -29.43
CA GLN A 9 -3.78 -10.55 -29.43
C GLN A 9 -3.88 -11.60 -28.32
N TYR A 10 -2.81 -12.35 -28.06
CA TYR A 10 -2.77 -13.30 -26.95
C TYR A 10 -2.99 -12.59 -25.60
N LEU A 11 -2.27 -11.49 -25.35
CA LEU A 11 -2.38 -10.73 -24.11
C LEU A 11 -3.74 -10.07 -23.93
N ASP A 12 -4.38 -9.62 -25.01
CA ASP A 12 -5.74 -9.06 -24.96
C ASP A 12 -6.79 -10.15 -24.65
N GLN A 13 -6.63 -11.34 -25.23
CA GLN A 13 -7.47 -12.50 -24.88
C GLN A 13 -7.27 -12.93 -23.42
N LEU A 14 -6.02 -13.03 -22.95
CA LEU A 14 -5.70 -13.36 -21.56
C LEU A 14 -6.26 -12.31 -20.59
N ARG A 15 -6.17 -11.02 -20.93
CA ARG A 15 -6.79 -9.93 -20.15
C ARG A 15 -8.31 -10.08 -20.12
N ALA A 16 -8.94 -10.41 -21.25
CA ALA A 16 -10.37 -10.62 -21.35
C ALA A 16 -10.83 -11.82 -20.53
N ALA A 17 -10.05 -12.91 -20.50
CA ALA A 17 -10.30 -14.13 -19.73
C ALA A 17 -10.18 -13.88 -18.22
N LEU A 18 -9.19 -13.07 -17.80
CA LEU A 18 -8.97 -12.69 -16.41
C LEU A 18 -9.90 -11.57 -15.90
N ARG A 19 -10.90 -11.13 -16.68
CA ARG A 19 -11.89 -10.14 -16.20
C ARG A 19 -12.53 -10.60 -14.89
N GLY A 20 -12.68 -9.67 -13.95
CA GLY A 20 -13.21 -9.93 -12.61
C GLY A 20 -12.18 -10.44 -11.59
N ALA A 21 -10.96 -10.78 -12.01
CA ALA A 21 -9.87 -11.10 -11.09
C ALA A 21 -9.24 -9.84 -10.48
N ASP A 22 -8.41 -10.03 -9.45
CA ASP A 22 -7.69 -8.94 -8.80
C ASP A 22 -6.81 -8.17 -9.81
N PRO A 23 -6.87 -6.81 -9.87
CA PRO A 23 -6.04 -6.03 -10.79
C PRO A 23 -4.53 -6.30 -10.66
N ALA A 24 -4.05 -6.64 -9.47
CA ALA A 24 -2.66 -7.02 -9.24
C ALA A 24 -2.30 -8.36 -9.90
N LEU A 25 -3.20 -9.35 -9.78
CA LEU A 25 -3.03 -10.65 -10.45
C LEU A 25 -3.00 -10.48 -11.97
N ILE A 26 -3.91 -9.68 -12.51
CA ILE A 26 -3.97 -9.41 -13.97
C ILE A 26 -2.65 -8.80 -14.45
N GLN A 27 -2.10 -7.83 -13.72
CA GLN A 27 -0.83 -7.21 -14.09
C GLN A 27 0.33 -8.21 -14.02
N ASP A 28 0.43 -9.00 -12.95
CA ASP A 28 1.49 -9.99 -12.78
C ASP A 28 1.41 -11.08 -13.88
N ALA A 29 0.21 -11.62 -14.14
CA ALA A 29 -0.01 -12.65 -15.16
C ALA A 29 0.31 -12.17 -16.58
N LEU A 30 -0.10 -10.94 -16.94
CA LEU A 30 0.22 -10.36 -18.25
C LEU A 30 1.73 -10.13 -18.42
N TYR A 31 2.43 -9.72 -17.36
CA TYR A 31 3.87 -9.52 -17.40
C TYR A 31 4.60 -10.84 -17.64
N ASP A 32 4.29 -11.86 -16.85
CA ASP A 32 4.94 -13.17 -16.92
C ASP A 32 4.66 -13.85 -18.28
N ALA A 33 3.42 -13.77 -18.78
CA ALA A 33 3.05 -14.30 -20.09
C ALA A 33 3.80 -13.57 -21.23
N GLU A 34 3.86 -12.24 -21.20
CA GLU A 34 4.58 -11.47 -22.22
C GLU A 34 6.09 -11.77 -22.20
N GLU A 35 6.69 -11.88 -21.01
CA GLU A 35 8.10 -12.24 -20.85
C GLU A 35 8.38 -13.62 -21.45
N HIS A 36 7.55 -14.62 -21.14
CA HIS A 36 7.69 -15.98 -21.65
C HIS A 36 7.56 -16.05 -23.18
N LEU A 37 6.47 -15.51 -23.74
CA LEU A 37 6.21 -15.52 -25.18
C LEU A 37 7.34 -14.85 -25.98
N ARG A 38 7.91 -13.77 -25.43
CA ARG A 38 9.02 -13.06 -26.08
C ARG A 38 10.36 -13.77 -25.93
N ALA A 39 10.60 -14.47 -24.82
CA ALA A 39 11.79 -15.29 -24.64
C ALA A 39 11.81 -16.43 -25.67
N GLU A 40 10.68 -17.12 -25.86
CA GLU A 40 10.56 -18.19 -26.87
C GLU A 40 10.73 -17.67 -28.30
N LEU A 41 10.21 -16.48 -28.61
CA LEU A 41 10.45 -15.83 -29.91
C LEU A 41 11.94 -15.57 -30.16
N TYR A 42 12.67 -15.14 -29.13
CA TYR A 42 14.08 -14.82 -29.23
C TYR A 42 14.96 -16.07 -29.42
N GLU A 43 14.59 -17.19 -28.79
CA GLU A 43 15.29 -18.47 -28.95
C GLU A 43 15.08 -19.11 -30.33
N ARG A 44 14.06 -18.69 -31.08
CA ARG A 44 13.71 -19.23 -32.41
C ARG A 44 13.59 -18.12 -33.48
N PRO A 45 14.68 -17.40 -33.79
CA PRO A 45 14.63 -16.34 -34.79
C PRO A 45 14.39 -16.93 -36.18
N GLY A 46 13.32 -16.47 -36.87
CA GLY A 46 13.09 -16.76 -38.30
C GLY A 46 11.81 -17.51 -38.68
N ARG A 47 10.93 -17.85 -37.72
CA ARG A 47 9.57 -18.36 -38.02
C ARG A 47 8.53 -17.23 -37.99
N ASP A 48 7.47 -17.39 -38.80
CA ASP A 48 6.31 -16.50 -38.78
C ASP A 48 5.68 -16.44 -37.37
N GLU A 49 5.39 -15.24 -36.87
CA GLU A 49 4.95 -15.00 -35.49
C GLU A 49 3.68 -15.79 -35.17
N ALA A 50 2.77 -15.91 -36.15
CA ALA A 50 1.52 -16.66 -36.02
C ALA A 50 1.75 -18.16 -35.85
N ALA A 51 2.64 -18.76 -36.64
CA ALA A 51 2.96 -20.19 -36.55
C ALA A 51 3.70 -20.54 -35.24
N MET A 52 4.51 -19.60 -34.74
CA MET A 52 5.15 -19.74 -33.42
C MET A 52 4.10 -19.67 -32.31
N LEU A 53 3.19 -18.70 -32.33
CA LEU A 53 2.13 -18.57 -31.33
C LEU A 53 1.18 -19.78 -31.31
N GLU A 54 0.84 -20.37 -32.45
CA GLU A 54 0.08 -21.63 -32.47
C GLU A 54 0.80 -22.76 -31.73
N GLN A 55 2.13 -22.85 -31.90
CA GLN A 55 2.95 -23.84 -31.18
C GLN A 55 3.08 -23.51 -29.69
N VAL A 56 3.18 -22.23 -29.32
CA VAL A 56 3.26 -21.82 -27.92
C VAL A 56 1.94 -21.99 -27.19
N VAL A 57 0.81 -21.76 -27.86
CA VAL A 57 -0.51 -22.11 -27.32
C VAL A 57 -0.59 -23.61 -27.00
N GLN A 58 0.12 -24.47 -27.74
CA GLN A 58 0.18 -25.90 -27.44
C GLN A 58 1.11 -26.24 -26.25
N SER A 59 2.19 -25.49 -26.01
CA SER A 59 3.13 -25.75 -24.91
C SER A 59 2.80 -24.99 -23.62
N TYR A 60 2.54 -23.70 -23.72
CA TYR A 60 2.22 -22.80 -22.61
C TYR A 60 0.73 -22.80 -22.25
N GLY A 61 -0.14 -23.13 -23.21
CA GLY A 61 -1.59 -23.23 -23.02
C GLY A 61 -2.36 -22.12 -23.73
N ALA A 62 -3.68 -22.33 -23.90
CA ALA A 62 -4.56 -21.30 -24.43
C ALA A 62 -4.78 -20.16 -23.42
N PRO A 63 -5.10 -18.92 -23.86
CA PRO A 63 -5.29 -17.79 -22.95
C PRO A 63 -6.29 -18.05 -21.82
N ASP A 64 -7.37 -18.79 -22.08
CA ASP A 64 -8.37 -19.15 -21.07
C ASP A 64 -7.85 -20.18 -20.05
N GLU A 65 -7.11 -21.18 -20.52
CA GLU A 65 -6.50 -22.21 -19.66
C GLU A 65 -5.43 -21.60 -18.75
N VAL A 66 -4.58 -20.73 -19.31
CA VAL A 66 -3.59 -19.97 -18.54
C VAL A 66 -4.28 -19.08 -17.52
N ALA A 67 -5.38 -18.40 -17.89
CA ALA A 67 -6.17 -17.59 -16.96
C ALA A 67 -6.73 -18.42 -15.79
N GLU A 68 -7.20 -19.64 -16.06
CA GLU A 68 -7.68 -20.57 -15.04
C GLU A 68 -6.56 -21.01 -14.09
N ILE A 69 -5.38 -21.34 -14.63
CA ILE A 69 -4.20 -21.69 -13.82
C ILE A 69 -3.83 -20.52 -12.89
N TYR A 70 -3.79 -19.29 -13.38
CA TYR A 70 -3.48 -18.12 -12.55
C TYR A 70 -4.52 -17.88 -11.46
N ARG A 71 -5.81 -18.07 -11.76
CA ARG A 71 -6.89 -17.98 -10.75
C ARG A 71 -6.73 -19.03 -9.66
N ASP A 72 -6.49 -20.28 -10.06
CA ASP A 72 -6.31 -21.40 -9.14
C ASP A 72 -5.05 -21.26 -8.29
N GLN A 73 -3.95 -20.84 -8.90
CA GLN A 73 -2.71 -20.56 -8.21
C GLN A 73 -2.89 -19.42 -7.21
N GLU A 74 -3.54 -18.31 -7.59
CA GLU A 74 -3.81 -17.22 -6.65
C GLU A 74 -4.70 -17.71 -5.50
N ILE A 75 -5.74 -18.52 -5.75
CA ILE A 75 -6.57 -19.10 -4.69
C ILE A 75 -5.74 -20.00 -3.75
N LYS A 76 -4.88 -20.87 -4.29
CA LYS A 76 -4.01 -21.75 -3.51
C LYS A 76 -2.99 -20.97 -2.69
N VAL A 77 -2.32 -19.98 -3.30
CA VAL A 77 -1.34 -19.11 -2.64
C VAL A 77 -2.00 -18.28 -1.55
N GLN A 78 -3.15 -17.67 -1.83
CA GLN A 78 -3.92 -16.91 -0.83
C GLN A 78 -4.35 -17.81 0.33
N ARG A 79 -4.81 -19.04 0.06
CA ARG A 79 -5.15 -20.02 1.11
C ARG A 79 -3.94 -20.46 1.94
N ALA A 80 -2.77 -20.60 1.32
CA ALA A 80 -1.54 -20.99 2.01
C ALA A 80 -0.95 -19.86 2.87
N ILE A 81 -1.06 -18.60 2.42
CA ILE A 81 -0.55 -17.43 3.13
C ILE A 81 -1.50 -16.99 4.25
N ARG A 82 -2.82 -17.17 4.07
CA ARG A 82 -3.81 -16.75 5.05
C ARG A 82 -3.64 -17.56 6.34
N PRO A 83 -3.29 -16.92 7.47
CA PRO A 83 -3.15 -17.63 8.73
C PRO A 83 -4.48 -18.32 9.09
N PRO A 84 -4.44 -19.47 9.80
CA PRO A 84 -5.64 -20.19 10.19
C PRO A 84 -6.58 -19.23 10.92
N PRO A 85 -7.87 -19.17 10.53
CA PRO A 85 -8.80 -18.22 11.12
C PRO A 85 -8.87 -18.46 12.63
N ALA A 86 -8.56 -17.44 13.42
CA ALA A 86 -8.71 -17.51 14.86
C ALA A 86 -10.16 -17.90 15.20
N PRO A 87 -10.38 -18.76 16.21
CA PRO A 87 -11.71 -19.24 16.55
C PRO A 87 -12.67 -18.04 16.73
N PRO A 88 -13.86 -18.05 16.10
CA PRO A 88 -14.76 -16.91 16.09
C PRO A 88 -15.14 -16.54 17.53
N ARG A 89 -14.72 -15.34 17.97
CA ARG A 89 -15.02 -14.84 19.31
C ARG A 89 -16.48 -14.44 19.39
N ARG A 90 -17.25 -15.21 20.17
CA ARG A 90 -18.72 -15.05 20.28
C ARG A 90 -19.12 -13.76 21.02
N SER A 91 -18.31 -13.26 21.95
CA SER A 91 -18.62 -12.06 22.75
C SER A 91 -18.18 -10.74 22.09
N LEU A 92 -18.95 -9.67 22.34
CA LEU A 92 -18.62 -8.29 21.91
C LEU A 92 -17.29 -7.81 22.50
N ALA A 93 -17.05 -8.09 23.79
CA ALA A 93 -15.78 -7.81 24.44
C ALA A 93 -14.61 -8.58 23.80
N GLY A 94 -14.81 -9.87 23.46
CA GLY A 94 -13.78 -10.66 22.80
C GLY A 94 -13.38 -10.11 21.42
N ARG A 95 -14.32 -9.55 20.67
CA ARG A 95 -14.05 -8.87 19.39
C ARG A 95 -13.33 -7.53 19.58
N PHE A 96 -13.75 -6.74 20.57
CA PHE A 96 -13.15 -5.44 20.88
C PHE A 96 -11.70 -5.58 21.37
N PHE A 97 -11.45 -6.44 22.36
CA PHE A 97 -10.08 -6.66 22.87
C PHE A 97 -9.22 -7.49 21.92
N GLY A 98 -9.80 -8.18 20.93
CA GLY A 98 -9.07 -9.00 19.97
C GLY A 98 -8.18 -8.25 18.99
N VAL A 99 -8.38 -6.94 18.87
CA VAL A 99 -7.55 -6.10 18.01
C VAL A 99 -6.11 -6.02 18.49
N ALA A 100 -5.85 -6.08 19.81
CA ALA A 100 -4.49 -6.10 20.35
C ALA A 100 -3.72 -7.39 20.02
N THR A 101 -4.43 -8.48 19.72
CA THR A 101 -3.82 -9.76 19.33
C THR A 101 -3.67 -9.93 17.81
N ASP A 102 -4.17 -9.00 17.00
CA ASP A 102 -4.09 -9.07 15.54
C ASP A 102 -2.79 -8.40 15.05
N LEU A 103 -1.90 -9.19 14.44
CA LEU A 103 -0.60 -8.73 13.94
C LEU A 103 -0.75 -7.64 12.85
N HIS A 104 -1.86 -7.65 12.10
CA HIS A 104 -2.12 -6.62 11.08
C HIS A 104 -2.40 -5.24 11.68
N THR A 105 -2.96 -5.20 12.89
CA THR A 105 -3.16 -3.92 13.60
C THR A 105 -1.82 -3.29 13.94
N TRP A 106 -0.86 -4.10 14.41
CA TRP A 106 0.49 -3.64 14.71
C TRP A 106 1.26 -3.25 13.45
N GLY A 107 1.09 -4.01 12.35
CA GLY A 107 1.60 -3.63 11.04
C GLY A 107 1.06 -2.28 10.56
N ALA A 108 -0.25 -2.05 10.68
CA ALA A 108 -0.88 -0.77 10.34
C ALA A 108 -0.43 0.37 11.27
N LEU A 109 -0.27 0.12 12.56
CA LEU A 109 0.24 1.11 13.52
C LEU A 109 1.66 1.54 13.14
N PHE A 110 2.54 0.56 12.88
CA PHE A 110 3.90 0.81 12.43
C PHE A 110 3.94 1.61 11.14
N TYR A 111 3.13 1.20 10.16
CA TYR A 111 2.99 1.91 8.88
C TYR A 111 2.58 3.37 9.06
N ILE A 112 1.54 3.65 9.86
CA ILE A 112 1.04 5.01 10.10
C ILE A 112 2.10 5.87 10.80
N LEU A 113 2.81 5.32 11.78
CA LEU A 113 3.86 6.04 12.50
C LEU A 113 5.04 6.41 11.59
N LEU A 114 5.41 5.53 10.66
CA LEU A 114 6.42 5.79 9.64
C LEU A 114 5.87 6.60 8.44
N GLY A 115 4.56 6.76 8.34
CA GLY A 115 3.86 7.43 7.24
C GLY A 115 4.26 8.89 7.05
N SER A 116 4.59 9.58 8.14
CA SER A 116 5.09 10.97 8.08
C SER A 116 6.47 11.05 7.43
N ALA A 117 7.41 10.19 7.85
CA ALA A 117 8.76 10.16 7.31
C ALA A 117 8.80 9.74 5.82
N THR A 118 8.05 8.68 5.48
CA THR A 118 7.90 8.23 4.09
C THR A 118 7.19 9.28 3.24
N GLY A 119 6.15 9.94 3.78
CA GLY A 119 5.45 11.03 3.13
C GLY A 119 6.36 12.23 2.81
N ILE A 120 7.22 12.64 3.75
CA ILE A 120 8.22 13.71 3.52
C ILE A 120 9.17 13.32 2.40
N ALA A 121 9.72 12.11 2.42
CA ALA A 121 10.64 11.63 1.40
C ALA A 121 9.98 11.63 0.01
N TYR A 122 8.78 11.05 -0.11
CA TYR A 122 8.05 10.95 -1.36
C TYR A 122 7.63 12.32 -1.91
N PHE A 123 7.10 13.19 -1.06
CA PHE A 123 6.74 14.54 -1.45
C PHE A 123 7.96 15.33 -1.94
N THR A 124 9.08 15.28 -1.20
CA THR A 124 10.29 16.02 -1.54
C THR A 124 10.86 15.55 -2.87
N LEU A 125 10.93 14.23 -3.09
CA LEU A 125 11.40 13.66 -4.35
C LEU A 125 10.45 13.96 -5.52
N ALA A 126 9.13 13.90 -5.30
CA ALA A 126 8.14 14.17 -6.34
C ALA A 126 8.14 15.65 -6.74
N VAL A 127 7.99 16.56 -5.78
CA VAL A 127 7.97 18.01 -6.04
C VAL A 127 9.32 18.51 -6.54
N GLY A 128 10.41 18.09 -5.90
CA GLY A 128 11.76 18.42 -6.35
C GLY A 128 12.07 17.87 -7.73
N GLY A 129 11.69 16.62 -8.01
CA GLY A 129 11.86 16.01 -9.32
C GLY A 129 11.02 16.65 -10.42
N ILE A 130 9.78 17.08 -10.13
CA ILE A 130 8.95 17.85 -11.06
C ILE A 130 9.57 19.23 -11.33
N ALA A 131 10.01 19.94 -10.29
CA ALA A 131 10.64 21.26 -10.43
C ALA A 131 11.94 21.19 -11.23
N LEU A 132 12.80 20.20 -10.94
CA LEU A 132 14.04 19.95 -11.69
C LEU A 132 13.73 19.52 -13.13
N SER A 133 12.73 18.67 -13.34
CA SER A 133 12.29 18.27 -14.68
C SER A 133 11.85 19.47 -15.51
N ALA A 134 11.06 20.38 -14.93
CA ALA A 134 10.61 21.59 -15.59
C ALA A 134 11.78 22.54 -15.88
N GLY A 135 12.67 22.78 -14.90
CA GLY A 135 13.83 23.66 -15.07
C GLY A 135 14.86 23.14 -16.07
N LEU A 136 15.14 21.84 -16.05
CA LEU A 136 16.09 21.20 -16.97
C LEU A 136 15.49 20.96 -18.35
N SER A 137 14.15 21.05 -18.54
CA SER A 137 13.50 20.79 -19.83
C SER A 137 13.98 21.70 -20.97
N VAL A 138 14.44 22.92 -20.63
CA VAL A 138 15.06 23.87 -21.59
C VAL A 138 16.44 23.39 -22.04
N LEU A 139 17.10 22.55 -21.24
CA LEU A 139 18.41 21.98 -21.53
C LEU A 139 18.28 20.63 -22.22
N ILE A 140 19.28 20.27 -23.03
CA ILE A 140 19.38 18.96 -23.68
C ILE A 140 19.40 17.82 -22.63
N ILE A 141 19.97 18.08 -21.44
CA ILE A 141 20.03 17.13 -20.33
C ILE A 141 18.69 16.92 -19.59
N GLY A 142 17.67 17.74 -19.86
CA GLY A 142 16.36 17.61 -19.23
C GLY A 142 15.66 16.31 -19.59
N LEU A 143 15.72 15.90 -20.86
CA LEU A 143 15.04 14.69 -21.31
C LEU A 143 15.57 13.42 -20.61
N PRO A 144 16.90 13.17 -20.53
CA PRO A 144 17.45 12.08 -19.71
C PRO A 144 17.03 12.14 -18.24
N PHE A 145 17.03 13.34 -17.64
CA PHE A 145 16.64 13.50 -16.23
C PHE A 145 15.18 13.13 -16.00
N ILE A 146 14.26 13.56 -16.87
CA ILE A 146 12.84 13.24 -16.73
C ILE A 146 12.60 11.74 -16.83
N VAL A 147 13.29 11.06 -17.75
CA VAL A 147 13.21 9.59 -17.88
C VAL A 147 13.69 8.91 -16.60
N LEU A 148 14.82 9.34 -16.06
CA LEU A 148 15.36 8.83 -14.80
C LEU A 148 14.40 9.09 -13.63
N PHE A 149 13.81 10.29 -13.56
CA PHE A 149 12.85 10.66 -12.53
C PHE A 149 11.59 9.79 -12.58
N ILE A 150 10.96 9.66 -13.75
CA ILE A 150 9.77 8.79 -13.92
C ILE A 150 10.10 7.34 -13.56
N GLY A 151 11.25 6.83 -14.01
CA GLY A 151 11.72 5.49 -13.65
C GLY A 151 11.89 5.32 -12.14
N SER A 152 12.45 6.32 -11.46
CA SER A 152 12.65 6.33 -10.01
C SER A 152 11.32 6.35 -9.25
N MET A 153 10.36 7.18 -9.69
CA MET A 153 9.01 7.22 -9.09
C MET A 153 8.25 5.90 -9.27
N ARG A 154 8.40 5.24 -10.43
CA ARG A 154 7.84 3.89 -10.65
C ARG A 154 8.49 2.85 -9.75
N GLY A 155 9.80 2.93 -9.53
CA GLY A 155 10.51 2.07 -8.57
C GLY A 155 10.01 2.26 -7.14
N LEU A 156 9.87 3.51 -6.69
CA LEU A 156 9.33 3.83 -5.36
C LEU A 156 7.88 3.38 -5.19
N SER A 157 7.05 3.47 -6.24
CA SER A 157 5.69 2.94 -6.24
C SER A 157 5.64 1.42 -6.00
N LEU A 158 6.60 0.65 -6.53
CA LEU A 158 6.67 -0.79 -6.27
C LEU A 158 7.15 -1.08 -4.84
N LEU A 159 8.12 -0.31 -4.34
CA LEU A 159 8.57 -0.42 -2.96
C LEU A 159 7.41 -0.17 -2.00
N GLU A 160 6.66 0.92 -2.23
CA GLU A 160 5.49 1.26 -1.44
C GLU A 160 4.40 0.21 -1.53
N GLY A 161 4.12 -0.30 -2.74
CA GLY A 161 3.19 -1.41 -2.93
C GLY A 161 3.57 -2.65 -2.09
N ARG A 162 4.87 -2.96 -1.97
CA ARG A 162 5.37 -4.06 -1.12
C ARG A 162 5.22 -3.75 0.37
N ILE A 163 5.49 -2.52 0.80
CA ILE A 163 5.31 -2.09 2.19
C ILE A 163 3.83 -2.21 2.58
N VAL A 164 2.93 -1.75 1.70
CA VAL A 164 1.48 -1.87 1.88
C VAL A 164 1.01 -3.33 1.89
N GLU A 165 1.52 -4.17 0.98
CA GLU A 165 1.19 -5.60 0.97
C GLU A 165 1.65 -6.30 2.26
N ALA A 166 2.88 -6.00 2.72
CA ALA A 166 3.46 -6.62 3.91
C ALA A 166 2.82 -6.16 5.22
N LEU A 167 2.54 -4.85 5.37
CA LEU A 167 2.08 -4.26 6.63
C LEU A 167 0.55 -4.16 6.73
N LEU A 168 -0.13 -3.93 5.60
CA LEU A 168 -1.59 -3.71 5.57
C LEU A 168 -2.33 -4.93 5.01
N GLY A 169 -1.63 -5.91 4.44
CA GLY A 169 -2.22 -7.16 3.92
C GLY A 169 -3.04 -6.96 2.63
N VAL A 170 -2.88 -5.82 1.95
CA VAL A 170 -3.59 -5.53 0.69
C VAL A 170 -2.75 -6.04 -0.48
N ARG A 171 -3.31 -6.95 -1.28
CA ARG A 171 -2.63 -7.49 -2.47
C ARG A 171 -2.30 -6.37 -3.46
N MET A 172 -1.00 -6.20 -3.72
CA MET A 172 -0.41 -5.26 -4.68
C MET A 172 0.37 -5.99 -5.78
N PRO A 173 0.48 -5.46 -7.00
CA PRO A 173 1.27 -6.08 -8.07
C PRO A 173 2.74 -6.14 -7.68
N ARG A 174 3.41 -7.25 -8.01
CA ARG A 174 4.82 -7.48 -7.68
C ARG A 174 5.75 -7.13 -8.85
N ARG A 175 5.22 -7.16 -10.07
CA ARG A 175 5.95 -6.86 -11.32
C ARG A 175 5.68 -5.44 -11.82
N PRO A 176 6.68 -4.73 -12.36
CA PRO A 176 6.43 -3.50 -13.12
C PRO A 176 5.60 -3.80 -14.39
N PRO A 177 4.94 -2.81 -15.01
CA PRO A 177 4.42 -2.96 -16.37
C PRO A 177 5.51 -3.39 -17.35
N TYR A 178 5.16 -4.28 -18.27
CA TYR A 178 6.10 -4.71 -19.30
C TYR A 178 6.46 -3.51 -20.22
N PRO A 179 7.75 -3.22 -20.44
CA PRO A 179 8.16 -2.17 -21.38
C PRO A 179 7.78 -2.53 -22.81
N GLN A 180 7.09 -1.64 -23.53
CA GLN A 180 6.77 -1.86 -24.95
C GLN A 180 8.07 -1.94 -25.79
N ARG A 181 8.43 -3.15 -26.22
CA ARG A 181 9.55 -3.40 -27.15
C ARG A 181 9.08 -3.16 -28.60
N GLY A 182 9.99 -2.66 -29.44
CA GLY A 182 9.70 -2.30 -30.85
C GLY A 182 9.37 -0.83 -31.10
N VAL A 183 9.09 -0.04 -30.04
CA VAL A 183 8.89 1.41 -30.14
C VAL A 183 10.26 2.12 -30.09
N PRO A 184 10.55 3.11 -30.96
CA PRO A 184 11.76 3.92 -30.86
C PRO A 184 11.86 4.61 -29.50
N LEU A 185 13.07 4.91 -29.03
CA LEU A 185 13.31 5.50 -27.71
C LEU A 185 12.47 6.75 -27.45
N LEU A 186 12.36 7.65 -28.45
CA LEU A 186 11.50 8.84 -28.38
C LEU A 186 10.01 8.49 -28.21
N GLY A 187 9.52 7.46 -28.90
CA GLY A 187 8.14 6.98 -28.76
C GLY A 187 7.87 6.36 -27.38
N ARG A 188 8.85 5.65 -26.80
CA ARG A 188 8.76 5.16 -25.41
C ARG A 188 8.69 6.30 -24.40
N ILE A 189 9.47 7.35 -24.61
CA ILE A 189 9.46 8.53 -23.76
C ILE A 189 8.10 9.22 -23.83
N GLY A 190 7.56 9.44 -25.03
CA GLY A 190 6.22 9.99 -25.21
C GLY A 190 5.12 9.15 -24.55
N ALA A 191 5.22 7.82 -24.66
CA ALA A 191 4.29 6.89 -24.00
C ALA A 191 4.34 6.99 -22.46
N MET A 192 5.51 7.27 -21.87
CA MET A 192 5.63 7.45 -20.40
C MET A 192 4.93 8.71 -19.89
N PHE A 193 4.93 9.80 -20.67
CA PHE A 193 4.25 11.05 -20.31
C PHE A 193 2.74 10.99 -20.48
N THR A 194 2.27 10.25 -21.49
CA THR A 194 0.84 10.09 -21.78
C THR A 194 0.18 9.00 -20.93
N ASP A 195 0.97 8.17 -20.25
CA ASP A 195 0.48 7.13 -19.33
C ASP A 195 -0.16 7.76 -18.08
N PRO A 196 -1.48 7.59 -17.86
CA PRO A 196 -2.17 8.10 -16.67
C PRO A 196 -1.55 7.62 -15.37
N ARG A 197 -0.91 6.43 -15.37
CA ARG A 197 -0.26 5.87 -14.19
C ARG A 197 0.88 6.72 -13.66
N THR A 198 1.62 7.40 -14.54
CA THR A 198 2.71 8.29 -14.12
C THR A 198 2.13 9.42 -13.25
N TRP A 199 1.01 9.99 -13.67
CA TRP A 199 0.33 11.07 -12.96
C TRP A 199 -0.34 10.61 -11.67
N THR A 200 -1.01 9.45 -11.67
CA THR A 200 -1.61 8.92 -10.43
C THR A 200 -0.54 8.54 -9.41
N THR A 201 0.62 8.05 -9.85
CA THR A 201 1.77 7.76 -8.99
C THR A 201 2.33 9.05 -8.39
N LEU A 202 2.58 10.08 -9.20
CA LEU A 202 3.06 11.37 -8.70
C LEU A 202 2.06 12.02 -7.74
N PHE A 203 0.78 11.99 -8.08
CA PHE A 203 -0.30 12.47 -7.21
C PHE A 203 -0.31 11.74 -5.87
N TYR A 204 -0.19 10.40 -5.90
CA TYR A 204 -0.05 9.61 -4.69
C TYR A 204 1.15 10.05 -3.85
N MET A 205 2.34 10.18 -4.45
CA MET A 205 3.56 10.58 -3.74
C MET A 205 3.43 11.97 -3.08
N VAL A 206 2.75 12.91 -3.74
CA VAL A 206 2.44 14.23 -3.16
C VAL A 206 1.43 14.11 -2.02
N LEU A 207 0.40 13.27 -2.18
CA LEU A 207 -0.66 13.06 -1.20
C LEU A 207 -0.16 12.33 0.07
N MET A 208 0.95 11.59 -0.01
CA MET A 208 1.51 10.87 1.14
C MET A 208 1.94 11.79 2.29
N LEU A 209 2.40 13.01 2.00
CA LEU A 209 2.77 13.96 3.06
C LEU A 209 1.56 14.41 3.91
N PRO A 210 0.51 15.02 3.35
CA PRO A 210 -0.63 15.47 4.15
C PRO A 210 -1.32 14.29 4.86
N LEU A 211 -1.46 13.15 4.19
CA LEU A 211 -2.04 11.96 4.82
C LEU A 211 -1.16 11.41 5.94
N GLY A 212 0.15 11.29 5.71
CA GLY A 212 1.12 10.83 6.70
C GLY A 212 1.11 11.71 7.95
N ILE A 213 1.06 13.04 7.78
CA ILE A 213 0.93 13.99 8.90
C ILE A 213 -0.37 13.77 9.67
N VAL A 214 -1.52 13.69 8.98
CA VAL A 214 -2.82 13.52 9.64
C VAL A 214 -2.87 12.21 10.41
N TYR A 215 -2.44 11.10 9.79
CA TYR A 215 -2.45 9.79 10.46
C TYR A 215 -1.48 9.74 11.62
N PHE A 216 -0.29 10.30 11.46
CA PHE A 216 0.73 10.37 12.51
C PHE A 216 0.23 11.18 13.70
N ILE A 217 -0.21 12.43 13.50
CA ILE A 217 -0.68 13.30 14.58
C ILE A 217 -1.84 12.66 15.31
N LEU A 218 -2.86 12.19 14.57
CA LEU A 218 -4.05 11.59 15.16
C LEU A 218 -3.67 10.38 16.02
N THR A 219 -2.85 9.48 15.49
CA THR A 219 -2.48 8.25 16.19
C THR A 219 -1.53 8.52 17.35
N ALA A 220 -0.54 9.40 17.16
CA ALA A 220 0.43 9.75 18.19
C ALA A 220 -0.22 10.45 19.38
N VAL A 221 -1.14 11.39 19.14
CA VAL A 221 -1.88 12.07 20.21
C VAL A 221 -2.76 11.08 20.97
N LEU A 222 -3.56 10.28 20.26
CA LEU A 222 -4.44 9.29 20.91
C LEU A 222 -3.66 8.26 21.72
N LEU A 223 -2.53 7.78 21.18
CA LEU A 223 -1.67 6.83 21.86
C LEU A 223 -0.97 7.47 23.08
N ALA A 224 -0.46 8.69 22.96
CA ALA A 224 0.16 9.41 24.06
C ALA A 224 -0.83 9.66 25.21
N VAL A 225 -2.06 10.09 24.89
CA VAL A 225 -3.12 10.27 25.90
C VAL A 225 -3.48 8.92 26.53
N ALA A 226 -3.72 7.88 25.74
CA ALA A 226 -4.10 6.57 26.26
C ALA A 226 -3.00 5.97 27.17
N LEU A 227 -1.74 6.02 26.75
CA LEU A 227 -0.61 5.53 27.54
C LEU A 227 -0.35 6.38 28.78
N GLY A 228 -0.51 7.71 28.68
CA GLY A 228 -0.41 8.62 29.82
C GLY A 228 -1.43 8.26 30.90
N LEU A 229 -2.69 8.04 30.51
CA LEU A 229 -3.77 7.64 31.42
C LEU A 229 -3.55 6.24 32.01
N LEU A 230 -3.05 5.29 31.22
CA LEU A 230 -2.72 3.94 31.68
C LEU A 230 -1.54 3.93 32.68
N GLY A 231 -0.61 4.88 32.56
CA GLY A 231 0.54 5.04 33.44
C GLY A 231 0.19 5.64 34.80
N LEU A 232 -0.95 6.32 34.95
CA LEU A 232 -1.29 7.06 36.18
C LEU A 232 -1.24 6.24 37.47
N PRO A 233 -1.78 5.00 37.55
CA PRO A 233 -1.70 4.21 38.78
C PRO A 233 -0.26 3.88 39.16
N VAL A 234 0.58 3.57 38.17
CA VAL A 234 2.00 3.26 38.37
C VAL A 234 2.75 4.50 38.86
N LEU A 235 2.48 5.64 38.25
CA LEU A 235 3.03 6.93 38.63
C LEU A 235 2.68 7.33 40.07
N MET A 236 1.46 7.02 40.52
CA MET A 236 1.02 7.25 41.90
C MET A 236 1.72 6.32 42.91
N LEU A 237 2.10 5.09 42.50
CA LEU A 237 2.81 4.13 43.35
C LEU A 237 4.28 4.47 43.58
N PHE A 238 4.97 5.05 42.59
CA PHE A 238 6.39 5.43 42.69
C PHE A 238 6.62 6.77 43.40
N GLY A 239 5.58 7.32 44.04
CA GLY A 239 5.64 8.47 44.93
C GLY A 239 5.18 9.76 44.25
N HIS A 240 4.42 10.56 45.02
CA HIS A 240 4.01 11.91 44.63
C HIS A 240 5.20 12.73 44.10
N ASP A 241 6.38 12.61 44.70
CA ASP A 241 7.58 13.38 44.37
C ASP A 241 8.02 13.28 42.89
N TRP A 242 7.86 12.12 42.23
CA TRP A 242 8.28 11.95 40.83
C TRP A 242 7.36 12.68 39.84
N LEU A 243 6.05 12.60 40.06
CA LEU A 243 5.04 13.35 39.30
C LEU A 243 5.10 14.85 39.59
N GLN A 244 5.37 15.21 40.83
CA GLN A 244 5.50 16.59 41.28
C GLN A 244 6.76 17.27 40.71
N GLY A 245 7.84 16.53 40.49
CA GLY A 245 9.08 17.03 39.88
C GLY A 245 9.00 17.28 38.36
N LEU A 246 7.97 16.76 37.66
CA LEU A 246 7.75 17.00 36.23
C LEU A 246 6.99 18.31 35.94
N TYR A 247 6.46 18.98 36.98
CA TYR A 247 5.63 20.18 36.86
C TYR A 247 6.11 21.29 37.79
N VAL A 248 6.02 22.54 37.32
CA VAL A 248 6.57 23.74 37.98
C VAL A 248 5.95 24.01 39.37
N ASP A 249 4.75 23.50 39.67
CA ASP A 249 4.00 23.75 40.92
C ASP A 249 3.72 22.49 41.77
N HIS A 250 4.39 21.38 41.50
CA HIS A 250 4.42 20.17 42.36
C HIS A 250 3.04 19.62 42.78
N THR A 251 1.98 19.86 42.01
CA THR A 251 0.66 19.24 42.23
C THR A 251 -0.04 19.05 40.89
N ILE A 252 -0.55 17.84 40.65
CA ILE A 252 -1.49 17.60 39.55
C ILE A 252 -2.86 17.99 40.10
N LEU A 253 -3.31 19.19 39.73
CA LEU A 253 -4.66 19.62 40.03
C LEU A 253 -5.55 19.26 38.85
N LEU A 254 -6.48 18.32 39.08
CA LEU A 254 -7.57 18.07 38.15
C LEU A 254 -8.73 18.98 38.50
N ASP A 255 -9.33 19.58 37.49
CA ASP A 255 -10.55 20.36 37.65
C ASP A 255 -11.61 19.82 36.69
N TRP A 256 -12.60 19.15 37.25
CA TRP A 256 -13.77 18.63 36.52
C TRP A 256 -14.93 19.65 36.49
N GLY A 257 -14.66 20.92 36.80
CA GLY A 257 -15.64 21.99 36.97
C GLY A 257 -16.07 22.20 38.43
N SER A 258 -15.46 21.50 39.38
CA SER A 258 -15.69 21.61 40.82
C SER A 258 -14.53 22.28 41.56
N GLY A 259 -13.55 22.81 40.83
CA GLY A 259 -12.34 23.42 41.34
C GLY A 259 -11.15 22.45 41.37
N PRO A 260 -9.92 23.00 41.42
CA PRO A 260 -8.69 22.22 41.36
C PRO A 260 -8.53 21.32 42.60
N HIS A 261 -8.39 20.01 42.43
CA HIS A 261 -8.15 19.05 43.52
C HIS A 261 -7.10 18.00 43.13
N VAL A 262 -6.53 17.36 44.16
CA VAL A 262 -5.61 16.23 43.98
C VAL A 262 -6.43 14.97 43.70
N PRO A 263 -6.17 14.25 42.60
CA PRO A 263 -6.93 13.05 42.27
C PRO A 263 -6.80 11.96 43.32
N GLY A 264 -7.94 11.42 43.75
CA GLY A 264 -7.99 10.20 44.54
C GLY A 264 -7.77 8.93 43.70
N TRP A 265 -7.54 7.79 44.36
CA TRP A 265 -7.40 6.48 43.70
C TRP A 265 -8.59 6.10 42.81
N ALA A 266 -9.81 6.51 43.18
CA ALA A 266 -11.02 6.25 42.39
C ALA A 266 -10.99 6.98 41.04
N GLU A 267 -10.55 8.24 41.03
CA GLU A 267 -10.40 9.03 39.80
C GLU A 267 -9.28 8.48 38.92
N VAL A 268 -8.13 8.15 39.51
CA VAL A 268 -7.02 7.52 38.80
C VAL A 268 -7.45 6.20 38.16
N LEU A 269 -8.24 5.38 38.86
CA LEU A 269 -8.77 4.14 38.31
C LEU A 269 -9.78 4.40 37.17
N ALA A 270 -10.64 5.40 37.29
CA ALA A 270 -11.56 5.80 36.23
C ALA A 270 -10.80 6.28 34.98
N MET A 271 -9.76 7.10 35.17
CA MET A 271 -8.86 7.56 34.11
C MET A 271 -8.10 6.41 33.46
N PHE A 272 -7.61 5.44 34.25
CA PHE A 272 -6.98 4.23 33.74
C PHE A 272 -7.93 3.42 32.86
N LEU A 273 -9.17 3.19 33.31
CA LEU A 273 -10.18 2.47 32.53
C LEU A 273 -10.56 3.22 31.25
N PHE A 274 -10.66 4.56 31.32
CA PHE A 274 -10.87 5.39 30.13
C PHE A 274 -9.68 5.32 29.16
N GLY A 275 -8.45 5.39 29.67
CA GLY A 275 -7.22 5.21 28.90
C GLY A 275 -7.14 3.84 28.22
N ALA A 276 -7.52 2.77 28.93
CA ALA A 276 -7.64 1.45 28.35
C ALA A 276 -8.66 1.42 27.20
N GLY A 277 -9.86 1.97 27.42
CA GLY A 277 -10.89 2.08 26.38
C GLY A 277 -10.41 2.86 25.16
N LEU A 278 -9.74 4.00 25.39
CA LEU A 278 -9.17 4.85 24.35
C LEU A 278 -8.07 4.14 23.56
N LEU A 279 -7.21 3.35 24.22
CA LEU A 279 -6.18 2.55 23.54
C LEU A 279 -6.82 1.56 22.56
N PHE A 280 -7.82 0.79 22.99
CA PHE A 280 -8.50 -0.15 22.11
C PHE A 280 -9.25 0.56 20.99
N ALA A 281 -9.91 1.69 21.26
CA ALA A 281 -10.54 2.50 20.23
C ALA A 281 -9.53 2.99 19.19
N THR A 282 -8.34 3.43 19.62
CA THR A 282 -7.24 3.86 18.77
C THR A 282 -6.74 2.73 17.87
N LEU A 283 -6.60 1.52 18.41
CA LEU A 283 -6.20 0.36 17.62
C LEU A 283 -7.24 0.00 16.54
N HIS A 284 -8.53 0.14 16.82
CA HIS A 284 -9.58 -0.05 15.80
C HIS A 284 -9.53 1.04 14.73
N LEU A 285 -9.30 2.28 15.13
CA LEU A 285 -9.15 3.42 14.23
C LEU A 285 -7.96 3.20 13.29
N VAL A 286 -6.79 2.83 13.83
CA VAL A 286 -5.58 2.49 13.08
C VAL A 286 -5.84 1.38 12.06
N ARG A 287 -6.55 0.33 12.45
CA ARG A 287 -6.93 -0.75 11.54
C ARG A 287 -7.86 -0.27 10.43
N GLY A 288 -8.79 0.64 10.74
CA GLY A 288 -9.66 1.28 9.76
C GLY A 288 -8.89 2.13 8.76
N ILE A 289 -7.99 3.00 9.26
CA ILE A 289 -7.12 3.86 8.45
C ILE A 289 -6.22 3.01 7.55
N GLY A 290 -5.61 1.94 8.08
CA GLY A 290 -4.77 1.03 7.30
C GLY A 290 -5.52 0.40 6.11
N ARG A 291 -6.78 -0.03 6.30
CA ARG A 291 -7.61 -0.55 5.20
C ARG A 291 -7.94 0.52 4.17
N LEU A 292 -8.31 1.72 4.63
CA LEU A 292 -8.61 2.84 3.74
C LEU A 292 -7.39 3.24 2.91
N HIS A 293 -6.23 3.33 3.56
CA HIS A 293 -4.97 3.65 2.92
C HIS A 293 -4.57 2.59 1.89
N GLY A 294 -4.63 1.31 2.26
CA GLY A 294 -4.31 0.22 1.34
C GLY A 294 -5.24 0.18 0.11
N ALA A 295 -6.53 0.49 0.29
CA ALA A 295 -7.46 0.61 -0.82
C ALA A 295 -7.13 1.80 -1.74
N MET A 296 -6.79 2.96 -1.17
CA MET A 296 -6.38 4.14 -1.92
C MET A 296 -5.08 3.89 -2.70
N ALA A 297 -4.06 3.30 -2.06
CA ALA A 297 -2.82 2.91 -2.71
C ALA A 297 -3.09 1.96 -3.88
N LYS A 298 -4.00 0.99 -3.71
CA LYS A 298 -4.35 0.04 -4.77
C LYS A 298 -5.01 0.75 -5.95
N HIS A 299 -5.91 1.68 -5.68
CA HIS A 299 -6.61 2.42 -6.73
C HIS A 299 -5.68 3.35 -7.53
N LEU A 300 -4.70 3.97 -6.86
CA LEU A 300 -3.82 4.96 -7.48
C LEU A 300 -2.57 4.34 -8.12
N LEU A 301 -2.04 3.25 -7.56
CA LEU A 301 -0.79 2.62 -8.02
C LEU A 301 -1.02 1.45 -8.98
N VAL A 302 -2.18 0.80 -8.91
CA VAL A 302 -2.54 -0.30 -9.81
C VAL A 302 -3.42 0.22 -10.93
N ARG A 303 -3.15 -0.22 -12.15
CA ARG A 303 -3.97 0.16 -13.29
C ARG A 303 -5.37 -0.40 -13.11
N GLY A 304 -6.36 0.47 -12.87
CA GLY A 304 -7.76 0.08 -12.82
C GLY A 304 -8.17 -0.56 -14.15
N THR A 305 -8.83 -1.72 -14.10
CA THR A 305 -9.30 -2.47 -15.27
C THR A 305 -10.48 -1.82 -16.01
N THR A 306 -10.89 -0.61 -15.63
CA THR A 306 -12.06 0.06 -16.21
C THR A 306 -11.66 1.32 -16.97
N ARG A 307 -11.41 1.14 -18.28
CA ARG A 307 -11.93 1.96 -19.39
C ARG A 307 -11.19 1.59 -20.68
N GLY A 308 -11.83 0.76 -21.48
CA GLY A 308 -11.43 0.46 -22.85
C GLY A 308 -12.39 -0.55 -23.47
N ALA A 309 -13.09 -0.11 -24.52
CA ALA A 309 -14.08 -0.81 -25.34
C ALA A 309 -15.54 -0.80 -24.83
N SER A 310 -16.20 0.34 -25.01
CA SER A 310 -17.42 0.37 -25.84
C SER A 310 -17.01 0.71 -27.25
#